data_AF-A0A4U0R355-F1
#
_entry.id   AF-A0A4U0R355-F1
#
_cell.length_a   1.000
_cell.length_b   1.000
_cell.length_c   1.000
_cell.angle_alpha   90.00
_cell.angle_beta   90.00
_cell.angle_gamma   90.00
#
_symmetry.space_group_name_H-M   'P 1'
#
loop_
_entity.id
_entity.type
_entity.pdbx_description
1 polymer ?
#
loop_
_entity_poly.entity_id
_entity_poly.type
_entity_poly.pdbx_seq_one_letter_code
_entity_poly.pdbx_strand_id
1 'polypeptide(L)'
;MKTWTRKKTFEPEFEDWTVLRDRLVVGRVFWDVTQGGARAEVWRWSVITMPSRTGYCETLEGALEQVKAHATDRWGHQPYRWP
;
A
#
# COMPACT_ATOMS: atom_id res chain seq x y z
N MET A 1 17.77 0.04 11.26
CA MET A 1 16.45 0.63 10.94
C MET A 1 16.00 0.08 9.60
N LYS A 2 14.71 -0.23 9.42
CA LYS A 2 14.16 -0.63 8.12
C LYS A 2 13.93 0.62 7.26
N THR A 3 14.30 0.57 5.99
CA THR A 3 14.15 1.70 5.06
C THR A 3 12.83 1.60 4.32
N TRP A 4 12.00 2.63 4.41
CA TRP A 4 10.70 2.70 3.76
C TRP A 4 10.72 3.66 2.58
N THR A 5 10.24 3.23 1.43
CA THR A 5 10.06 4.09 0.26
C THR A 5 8.72 3.78 -0.42
N ARG A 6 8.26 4.67 -1.29
CA ARG A 6 7.13 4.43 -2.18
C ARG A 6 7.51 4.80 -3.61
N LYS A 7 7.00 4.07 -4.60
CA LYS A 7 7.16 4.36 -6.02
C LYS A 7 5.77 4.44 -6.66
N LYS A 8 5.59 5.38 -7.60
CA LYS A 8 4.33 5.50 -8.34
C LYS A 8 4.16 4.26 -9.22
N THR A 9 3.01 3.59 -9.12
CA THR A 9 2.78 2.28 -9.75
C THR A 9 2.40 2.43 -11.24
N PHE A 10 1.59 3.44 -11.56
CA PHE A 10 1.07 3.71 -12.90
C PHE A 10 1.44 5.14 -13.35
N GLU A 11 1.08 5.44 -14.59
CA GLU A 11 1.21 6.75 -15.24
C GLU A 11 0.81 7.93 -14.33
N PRO A 12 1.34 9.15 -14.61
CA PRO A 12 1.39 10.26 -13.65
C PRO A 12 0.04 10.73 -13.10
N GLU A 13 -1.07 10.34 -13.73
CA GLU A 13 -2.43 10.77 -13.41
C GLU A 13 -3.06 9.94 -12.27
N PHE A 14 -2.59 8.72 -12.03
CA PHE A 14 -3.17 7.86 -10.99
C PHE A 14 -2.46 8.05 -9.65
N GLU A 15 -3.23 8.35 -8.62
CA GLU A 15 -2.74 8.37 -7.24
C GLU A 15 -2.58 6.95 -6.70
N ASP A 16 -1.56 6.26 -7.20
CA ASP A 16 -1.28 4.85 -6.93
C ASP A 16 0.20 4.62 -6.62
N TRP A 17 0.45 4.02 -5.47
CA TRP A 17 1.76 3.92 -4.86
C TRP A 17 2.05 2.50 -4.42
N THR A 18 3.13 1.92 -4.96
CA THR A 18 3.71 0.70 -4.43
C THR A 18 4.63 1.04 -3.27
N VAL A 19 4.41 0.39 -2.12
CA VAL A 19 5.16 0.63 -0.88
C VAL A 19 6.25 -0.43 -0.73
N LEU A 20 7.46 0.04 -0.47
CA LEU A 20 8.65 -0.78 -0.32
C LEU A 20 9.20 -0.71 1.11
N ARG A 21 9.65 -1.86 1.62
CA ARG A 21 10.47 -1.97 2.82
C ARG A 21 11.74 -2.71 2.48
N ASP A 22 12.89 -2.06 2.66
CA ASP A 22 14.21 -2.62 2.32
C ASP A 22 14.28 -3.11 0.85
N ARG A 23 13.68 -2.33 -0.06
CA ARG A 23 13.52 -2.62 -1.51
C ARG A 23 12.60 -3.79 -1.85
N LEU A 24 11.91 -4.36 -0.88
CA LEU A 24 10.89 -5.39 -1.10
C LEU A 24 9.50 -4.76 -1.16
N VAL A 25 8.67 -5.21 -2.10
CA VAL A 25 7.27 -4.79 -2.22
C VAL A 25 6.49 -5.37 -1.06
N VAL A 26 5.95 -4.52 -0.18
CA VAL A 26 5.20 -4.97 1.01
C VAL A 26 3.72 -4.62 0.95
N GLY A 27 3.33 -3.70 0.08
CA GLY A 27 1.95 -3.25 -0.03
C GLY A 27 1.73 -2.23 -1.14
N ARG A 28 0.49 -1.75 -1.22
CA ARG A 28 0.04 -0.74 -2.17
C ARG A 28 -0.92 0.21 -1.48
N VAL A 29 -0.85 1.48 -1.85
CA VAL A 29 -1.77 2.54 -1.44
C VAL A 29 -2.26 3.24 -2.69
N PHE A 30 -3.58 3.36 -2.87
CA PHE A 30 -4.14 4.06 -4.02
C PHE A 30 -5.43 4.79 -3.68
N TRP A 31 -5.73 5.84 -4.43
CA TRP A 31 -6.97 6.59 -4.33
C TRP A 31 -8.10 5.78 -4.97
N ASP A 32 -9.06 5.34 -4.17
CA ASP A 32 -10.16 4.50 -4.65
C ASP A 32 -11.35 5.37 -5.05
N VAL A 33 -11.46 5.63 -6.36
CA VAL A 33 -12.55 6.38 -6.99
C VAL A 33 -13.74 5.51 -7.39
N THR A 34 -13.67 4.19 -7.18
CA THR A 34 -14.61 3.22 -7.78
C THR A 34 -15.86 2.93 -6.95
N GLN A 35 -15.95 3.44 -5.72
CA GLN A 35 -17.09 3.21 -4.84
C GLN A 35 -18.18 4.26 -5.10
N GLY A 36 -18.99 4.05 -6.15
CA GLY A 36 -20.21 4.81 -6.45
C GLY A 36 -21.34 4.67 -5.40
N GLY A 37 -21.01 4.50 -4.12
CA GLY A 37 -21.94 4.32 -3.02
C GLY A 37 -21.39 4.86 -1.70
N ALA A 38 -21.92 6.01 -1.27
CA ALA A 38 -21.93 6.57 0.09
C ALA A 38 -20.61 6.84 0.85
N ARG A 39 -19.44 6.39 0.40
CA ARG A 39 -18.15 6.85 0.94
C ARG A 39 -17.37 7.53 -0.18
N ALA A 40 -17.37 8.86 -0.10
CA ALA A 40 -16.53 9.73 -0.90
C ALA A 40 -15.10 9.18 -0.95
N GLU A 41 -14.52 9.20 -2.14
CA GLU A 41 -13.09 9.17 -2.45
C GLU A 41 -12.19 8.97 -1.21
N VAL A 42 -11.67 7.74 -1.02
CA VAL A 42 -10.82 7.39 0.13
C VAL A 42 -9.56 6.69 -0.33
N TRP A 43 -8.50 6.82 0.46
CA TRP A 43 -7.26 6.07 0.26
C TRP A 43 -7.45 4.62 0.68
N ARG A 44 -7.32 3.70 -0.26
CA ARG A 44 -7.26 2.28 0.03
C ARG A 44 -5.81 1.85 0.23
N TRP A 45 -5.58 1.02 1.24
CA TRP A 45 -4.27 0.42 1.51
C TRP A 45 -4.37 -1.10 1.56
N SER A 46 -3.26 -1.77 1.27
CA SER A 46 -3.12 -3.22 1.39
C SER A 46 -1.69 -3.63 1.71
N VAL A 47 -1.52 -4.73 2.45
CA VAL A 47 -0.24 -5.40 2.68
C VAL A 47 -0.28 -6.81 2.10
N ILE A 48 0.82 -7.22 1.44
CA ILE A 48 0.94 -8.55 0.81
C ILE A 48 1.69 -9.56 1.69
N THR A 49 2.35 -9.08 2.75
CA THR A 49 2.93 -9.93 3.80
C THR A 49 1.82 -10.61 4.62
N MET A 50 2.15 -11.69 5.35
CA MET A 50 1.18 -12.48 6.10
C MET A 50 1.06 -12.06 7.58
N PRO A 51 -0.16 -11.92 8.13
CA PRO A 51 -1.45 -12.02 7.44
C PRO A 51 -1.67 -10.84 6.49
N SER A 52 -2.22 -11.13 5.30
CA SER A 52 -2.60 -10.07 4.36
C SER A 52 -3.75 -9.25 4.96
N ARG A 53 -3.71 -7.93 4.74
CA ARG A 53 -4.73 -7.00 5.23
C ARG A 53 -4.95 -5.88 4.23
N THR A 54 -6.16 -5.33 4.24
CA THR A 54 -6.54 -4.16 3.46
C THR A 54 -7.51 -3.32 4.27
N GLY A 55 -7.58 -2.04 3.96
CA GLY A 55 -8.52 -1.12 4.58
C GLY A 55 -8.56 0.21 3.86
N TYR A 56 -9.25 1.16 4.47
CA TYR A 56 -9.42 2.51 3.97
C TYR A 56 -8.94 3.53 5.00
N CYS A 57 -8.44 4.67 4.51
CA CYS A 57 -8.07 5.83 5.29
C CYS A 57 -8.51 7.10 4.55
N GLU A 58 -8.70 8.17 5.30
CA GLU A 58 -9.08 9.48 4.75
C GLU A 58 -7.87 10.19 4.12
N THR A 59 -6.65 9.85 4.53
CA THR A 59 -5.41 10.49 4.05
C THR A 59 -4.41 9.49 3.52
N LEU A 60 -3.55 9.96 2.60
CA LEU A 60 -2.46 9.19 2.02
C LEU A 60 -1.46 8.76 3.10
N GLU A 61 -1.12 9.69 4.00
CA GLU A 61 -0.22 9.46 5.12
C GLU A 61 -0.80 8.39 6.06
N GLY A 62 -2.10 8.48 6.36
CA GLY A 62 -2.80 7.47 7.17
C GLY A 62 -2.72 6.09 6.53
N ALA A 63 -3.01 5.99 5.23
CA ALA A 63 -2.92 4.75 4.46
C ALA A 63 -1.49 4.17 4.46
N LEU A 64 -0.46 5.01 4.33
CA LEU A 64 0.94 4.60 4.41
C LEU A 64 1.32 4.08 5.81
N GLU A 65 0.88 4.75 6.87
CA GLU A 65 1.12 4.29 8.24
C GLU A 65 0.42 2.95 8.51
N GLN A 66 -0.76 2.71 7.94
CA GLN A 66 -1.41 1.41 8.03
C GLN A 66 -0.60 0.30 7.36
N VAL A 67 0.01 0.56 6.20
CA VAL A 67 0.94 -0.39 5.56
C VAL A 67 2.13 -0.68 6.47
N LYS A 68 2.73 0.36 7.06
CA LYS A 68 3.88 0.20 7.96
C LYS A 68 3.54 -0.60 9.22
N ALA A 69 2.39 -0.33 9.82
CA ALA A 69 1.93 -0.98 11.04
C ALA A 69 1.59 -2.47 10.83
N HIS A 70 1.08 -2.83 9.65
CA HIS A 70 0.59 -4.18 9.38
C HIS A 70 1.53 -5.07 8.57
N ALA A 71 2.54 -4.51 7.90
CA ALA A 71 3.49 -5.31 7.15
C ALA A 71 4.40 -6.12 8.08
N THR A 72 4.40 -7.44 7.94
CA THR A 72 5.21 -8.35 8.76
C THR A 72 6.43 -8.85 7.98
N ASP A 73 7.33 -9.59 8.64
CA ASP A 73 8.45 -10.28 7.95
C ASP A 73 8.06 -11.67 7.41
N ARG A 74 6.76 -12.02 7.45
CA ARG A 74 6.24 -13.31 6.96
C ARG A 74 5.63 -13.14 5.58
N TRP A 75 5.84 -14.12 4.71
CA TRP A 75 5.36 -14.11 3.34
C TRP A 75 4.65 -15.42 3.01
N GLY A 76 3.56 -15.34 2.25
CA GLY A 76 2.89 -16.52 1.68
C GLY A 76 3.52 -16.97 0.36
N HIS A 77 4.51 -16.24 -0.14
CA HIS A 77 5.21 -16.46 -1.40
C HIS A 77 6.64 -15.89 -1.31
N GLN A 78 7.47 -16.07 -2.34
CA GLN A 78 8.78 -15.42 -2.40
C GLN A 78 8.62 -13.88 -2.49
N PRO A 79 9.36 -13.07 -1.71
CA PRO A 79 9.23 -11.61 -1.72
C PRO A 79 9.54 -11.02 -3.10
N TYR A 80 8.70 -10.09 -3.56
CA TYR A 80 8.95 -9.35 -4.79
C TYR A 80 9.88 -8.17 -4.52
N ARG A 81 10.85 -7.98 -5.42
CA ARG A 81 11.67 -6.76 -5.46
C ARG A 81 11.10 -5.84 -6.53
N TRP A 82 11.10 -4.55 -6.25
CA TRP A 82 10.82 -3.57 -7.30
C TRP A 82 12.10 -3.30 -8.09
N PRO A 83 12.05 -3.27 -9.45
CA PRO A 83 13.22 -2.99 -10.28
C PRO A 83 13.89 -1.63 -10.02
#